data_AF-A0AA96MZM2-F1
#
_entry.id   AF-A0AA96MZM2-F1
#
_cell.length_a   1.000
_cell.length_b   1.000
_cell.length_c   1.000
_cell.angle_alpha   90.00
_cell.angle_beta   90.00
_cell.angle_gamma   90.00
#
_symmetry.space_group_name_H-M   'P 1'
#
loop_
_entity.id
_entity.type
_entity.pdbx_description
1 polymer ?
#
loop_
_entity_poly.entity_id
_entity_poly.type
_entity_poly.pdbx_seq_one_letter_code
_entity_poly.pdbx_strand_id
1 'polypeptide(L)'
;MNNVGFPAVSNILKPQGAKQTHTYTPYEAHKSFASVLKNSIQELNNLQNESDKMTEKLVKGENVDLHQVMIASQKASVTLQATLEIRNKVIEAYQETMRMQV
;
A
#
# COMPACT_ATOMS: atom_id res chain seq x y z
N MET A 1 -45.29 38.19 -41.12
CA MET A 1 -44.74 36.83 -40.92
C MET A 1 -43.57 36.96 -39.96
N ASN A 2 -43.80 36.87 -38.66
CA ASN A 2 -42.74 36.96 -37.64
C ASN A 2 -42.44 35.55 -37.14
N ASN A 3 -41.20 35.10 -37.34
CA ASN A 3 -40.72 33.78 -36.94
C ASN A 3 -40.44 33.77 -35.44
N VAL A 4 -41.36 33.20 -34.65
CA VAL A 4 -41.16 32.88 -33.24
C VAL A 4 -40.25 31.64 -33.14
N GLY A 5 -38.95 31.88 -32.99
CA GLY A 5 -37.96 30.84 -32.71
C GLY A 5 -37.90 30.53 -31.22
N PHE A 6 -38.23 29.30 -30.84
CA PHE A 6 -38.08 28.79 -29.48
C PHE A 6 -36.59 28.63 -29.13
N PRO A 7 -36.11 29.06 -27.94
CA PRO A 7 -34.75 28.80 -27.52
C PRO A 7 -34.57 27.31 -27.23
N ALA A 8 -33.54 26.70 -27.83
CA ALA A 8 -33.19 25.30 -27.64
C ALA A 8 -32.84 25.01 -26.16
N VAL A 9 -33.65 24.19 -25.51
CA VAL A 9 -33.32 23.59 -24.20
C VAL A 9 -32.36 22.43 -24.46
N SER A 10 -31.07 22.74 -24.67
CA SER A 10 -30.06 21.72 -24.98
C SER A 10 -29.08 21.44 -23.85
N ASN A 11 -29.45 21.64 -22.58
CA ASN A 11 -28.47 21.49 -21.49
C ASN A 11 -28.98 20.85 -20.18
N ILE A 12 -29.89 19.88 -20.26
CA ILE A 12 -30.41 19.18 -19.06
C ILE A 12 -29.82 17.79 -18.81
N LEU A 13 -28.75 17.38 -19.50
CA LEU A 13 -28.06 16.11 -19.19
C LEU A 13 -26.54 16.29 -19.20
N LYS A 14 -26.00 16.95 -18.19
CA LYS A 14 -24.61 16.73 -17.76
C LYS A 14 -24.63 15.60 -16.73
N PRO A 15 -24.07 14.41 -17.01
CA PRO A 15 -23.78 13.45 -15.96
C PRO A 15 -22.68 14.03 -15.07
N GLN A 16 -23.11 14.72 -14.02
CA GLN A 16 -22.26 15.15 -12.92
C GLN A 16 -21.94 13.93 -12.07
N GLY A 17 -20.71 13.43 -12.15
CA GLY A 17 -20.25 12.36 -11.27
C GLY A 17 -19.31 11.32 -11.88
N ALA A 18 -18.48 11.67 -12.85
CA ALA A 18 -17.26 10.88 -13.06
C ALA A 18 -16.32 11.16 -11.88
N LYS A 19 -16.37 10.31 -10.85
CA LYS A 19 -15.31 10.24 -9.84
C LYS A 19 -14.00 10.11 -10.61
N GLN A 20 -13.14 11.10 -10.46
CA GLN A 20 -11.83 11.15 -11.10
C GLN A 20 -11.06 9.88 -10.74
N THR A 21 -11.06 8.89 -11.63
CA THR A 21 -10.10 7.80 -11.58
C THR A 21 -8.78 8.44 -11.95
N HIS A 22 -7.93 8.72 -10.97
CA HIS A 22 -6.54 9.10 -11.25
C HIS A 22 -5.92 7.97 -12.06
N THR A 23 -5.83 8.14 -13.38
CA THR A 23 -5.06 7.30 -14.27
C THR A 23 -3.60 7.61 -13.99
N TYR A 24 -3.03 6.97 -12.97
CA TYR A 24 -1.59 6.99 -12.75
C TYR A 24 -0.94 6.39 -13.99
N THR A 25 -0.09 7.17 -14.66
CA THR A 25 0.79 6.58 -15.66
C THR A 25 1.69 5.54 -14.96
N PRO A 26 2.14 4.46 -15.65
CA PRO A 26 3.04 3.47 -15.05
C PRO A 26 4.26 4.10 -14.37
N TYR A 27 4.74 5.22 -14.90
CA TYR A 27 5.84 6.02 -14.33
C TYR A 27 5.46 6.71 -13.00
N GLU A 28 4.28 7.30 -12.90
CA GLU A 28 3.79 7.91 -11.65
C GLU A 28 3.48 6.87 -10.58
N ALA A 29 2.97 5.71 -10.98
CA ALA A 29 2.78 4.56 -10.09
C ALA A 29 4.13 4.06 -9.54
N HIS A 30 5.16 3.95 -10.38
CA HIS A 30 6.52 3.60 -9.96
C HIS A 30 7.12 4.62 -8.98
N LYS A 31 6.96 5.92 -9.25
CA LYS A 31 7.47 6.98 -8.37
C LYS A 31 6.76 6.98 -7.02
N SER A 32 5.45 6.77 -7.01
CA SER A 32 4.65 6.62 -5.79
C SER A 32 5.10 5.39 -4.99
N PHE A 33 5.24 4.24 -5.65
CA PHE A 33 5.75 3.01 -5.03
C PHE A 33 7.15 3.18 -4.45
N ALA A 34 8.08 3.80 -5.18
CA ALA A 34 9.43 4.07 -4.70
C ALA A 34 9.45 4.99 -3.47
N SER A 35 8.55 5.99 -3.43
CA SER A 35 8.40 6.87 -2.27
C SER A 35 7.85 6.12 -1.05
N VAL A 36 6.84 5.27 -1.25
CA VAL A 36 6.28 4.44 -0.17
C VAL A 36 7.35 3.47 0.35
N LEU A 37 8.08 2.80 -0.53
CA LEU A 37 9.17 1.90 -0.17
C LEU A 37 10.26 2.61 0.66
N LYS A 38 10.67 3.81 0.25
CA LYS A 38 11.65 4.61 0.99
C LYS A 38 11.15 4.94 2.40
N ASN A 39 9.89 5.34 2.52
CA ASN A 39 9.29 5.66 3.81
C ASN A 39 9.20 4.41 4.70
N SER A 40 8.81 3.27 4.14
CA SER A 40 8.77 1.99 4.86
C SER A 40 10.16 1.55 5.35
N ILE A 41 11.23 1.79 4.57
CA ILE A 41 12.61 1.52 5.00
C ILE A 41 13.02 2.42 6.18
N GLN A 42 12.66 3.70 6.15
CA GLN A 42 12.91 4.60 7.29
C GLN A 42 12.12 4.18 8.53
N GLU A 43 10.87 3.78 8.36
CA GLU A 43 10.02 3.31 9.45
C GLU A 43 10.55 2.01 10.07
N LEU A 44 11.04 1.08 9.25
CA LEU A 44 11.74 -0.11 9.71
C LEU A 44 12.97 0.23 10.56
N ASN A 45 13.78 1.21 10.13
CA ASN A 45 14.94 1.65 10.89
C ASN A 45 14.56 2.22 12.27
N ASN A 46 13.45 2.97 12.33
CA ASN A 46 12.94 3.49 13.59
C ASN A 46 12.43 2.37 14.50
N LEU A 47 11.67 1.40 13.96
CA LEU A 47 11.20 0.24 14.72
C LEU A 47 12.36 -0.61 15.25
N GLN A 48 13.44 -0.77 14.48
CA GLN A 48 14.63 -1.50 14.94
C GLN A 48 15.27 -0.81 16.15
N ASN A 49 15.47 0.51 16.08
CA ASN A 49 15.99 1.29 17.21
C ASN A 49 15.09 1.20 18.46
N GLU A 50 13.77 1.20 18.27
CA GLU A 50 12.82 1.05 19.36
C GLU A 50 12.86 -0.37 19.95
N SER A 51 12.96 -1.39 19.10
CA SER A 51 13.14 -2.79 19.49
C SER A 51 14.44 -2.97 20.29
N ASP A 52 15.53 -2.34 19.89
CA ASP A 52 16.81 -2.44 20.60
C ASP A 52 16.69 -1.83 22.02
N LYS A 53 15.99 -0.70 22.15
CA LYS A 53 15.64 -0.11 23.46
C LYS A 53 14.73 -1.01 24.29
N MET A 54 13.75 -1.68 23.68
CA MET A 54 12.86 -2.60 24.39
C MET A 54 13.59 -3.87 24.82
N THR A 55 14.48 -4.41 23.98
CA THR A 55 15.36 -5.54 24.34
C THR A 55 16.28 -5.17 25.49
N GLU A 56 16.84 -3.96 25.50
CA GLU A 56 17.62 -3.46 26.63
C GLU A 56 16.79 -3.41 27.93
N LYS A 57 15.50 -3.07 27.85
CA LYS A 57 14.56 -3.12 28.98
C LYS A 57 14.18 -4.56 29.36
N LEU A 58 14.03 -5.46 28.40
CA LEU A 58 13.69 -6.86 28.62
C LEU A 58 14.82 -7.64 29.31
N VAL A 59 16.07 -7.39 28.91
CA VAL A 59 17.27 -7.95 29.58
C VAL A 59 17.36 -7.50 31.03
N LYS A 60 16.71 -6.39 31.39
CA LYS A 60 16.56 -5.94 32.79
C LYS A 60 15.49 -6.72 33.58
N GLY A 61 14.84 -7.71 32.98
CA GLY A 61 14.11 -8.78 33.68
C GLY A 61 12.61 -8.58 33.87
N GLU A 62 11.91 -7.99 32.89
CA GLU A 62 10.45 -7.80 32.97
C GLU A 62 9.66 -9.08 32.57
N ASN A 63 8.56 -9.33 33.29
CA ASN A 63 7.75 -10.56 33.30
C ASN A 63 7.24 -10.99 31.91
N VAL A 64 7.71 -12.12 31.39
CA VAL A 64 7.16 -12.73 30.17
C VAL A 64 6.38 -14.01 30.51
N ASP A 65 5.12 -14.02 30.11
CA ASP A 65 4.19 -15.13 30.34
C ASP A 65 4.32 -16.19 29.23
N LEU A 66 4.48 -17.47 29.58
CA LEU A 66 4.75 -18.59 28.66
C LEU A 66 3.73 -18.69 27.51
N HIS A 67 2.47 -18.35 27.78
CA HIS A 67 1.40 -18.32 26.78
C HIS A 67 1.64 -17.28 25.68
N GLN A 68 2.24 -16.13 26.02
CA GLN A 68 2.56 -15.10 25.03
C GLN A 68 3.68 -15.56 24.08
N VAL A 69 4.66 -16.32 24.58
CA VAL A 69 5.73 -16.88 23.75
C VAL A 69 5.17 -17.86 22.71
N MET A 70 4.25 -18.74 23.12
CA MET A 70 3.61 -19.67 22.18
C MET A 70 2.78 -18.96 21.11
N ILE A 71 1.98 -17.96 21.51
CA ILE A 71 1.18 -17.16 20.56
C ILE A 71 2.09 -16.40 19.59
N ALA A 72 3.17 -15.80 20.10
CA ALA A 72 4.15 -15.09 19.28
C ALA A 72 4.80 -16.05 18.26
N SER A 73 5.16 -17.26 18.67
CA SER A 73 5.76 -18.27 17.78
C SER A 73 4.79 -18.72 16.67
N GLN A 74 3.51 -18.92 17.00
CA GLN A 74 2.48 -19.27 16.01
C GLN A 74 2.24 -18.12 15.03
N LYS A 75 2.13 -16.89 15.54
CA LYS A 75 1.96 -15.68 14.72
C LYS A 75 3.15 -15.46 13.79
N ALA A 76 4.37 -15.65 14.28
CA ALA A 76 5.59 -15.55 13.47
C ALA A 76 5.60 -16.57 12.32
N SER A 77 5.20 -17.82 12.59
CA SER A 77 5.14 -18.87 11.57
C SER A 77 4.17 -18.53 10.44
N VAL A 78 2.96 -18.07 10.78
CA VAL A 78 1.94 -17.66 9.79
C VAL A 78 2.40 -16.41 9.02
N THR A 79 3.01 -15.44 9.70
CA THR A 79 3.51 -14.21 9.09
C THR A 79 4.66 -14.49 8.11
N LEU A 80 5.53 -15.44 8.45
CA LEU A 80 6.61 -15.87 7.56
C LEU A 80 6.06 -16.49 6.28
N GLN A 81 5.06 -17.37 6.39
CA GLN A 81 4.39 -17.97 5.24
C GLN A 81 3.75 -16.89 4.34
N ALA A 82 3.03 -15.94 4.93
CA ALA A 82 2.44 -14.83 4.18
C ALA A 82 3.52 -13.95 3.49
N THR A 83 4.66 -13.75 4.15
CA THR A 83 5.77 -12.96 3.58
C THR A 83 6.40 -13.64 2.37
N LEU A 84 6.53 -14.97 2.39
CA LEU A 84 7.03 -15.74 1.25
C LEU A 84 6.10 -15.60 0.04
N GLU A 85 4.78 -15.66 0.25
CA GLU A 85 3.79 -15.45 -0.81
C GLU A 85 3.85 -14.03 -1.38
N ILE A 86 3.97 -13.02 -0.52
CA ILE A 86 4.12 -11.62 -0.95
C ILE A 86 5.40 -11.44 -1.75
N ARG A 87 6.53 -12.02 -1.30
CA ARG A 87 7.81 -11.97 -2.04
C ARG A 87 7.65 -12.52 -3.46
N ASN A 88 7.01 -13.68 -3.60
CA ASN A 88 6.80 -14.30 -4.91
C ASN A 88 5.93 -13.40 -5.81
N LYS A 89 4.83 -12.85 -5.29
CA LYS A 89 3.95 -11.93 -6.03
C LYS A 89 4.64 -10.62 -6.43
N VAL A 90 5.54 -10.09 -5.61
CA VAL A 90 6.30 -8.88 -5.94
C VAL A 90 7.31 -9.14 -7.06
N ILE A 91 7.94 -10.31 -7.07
CA ILE A 91 8.83 -10.72 -8.17
C ILE A 91 8.03 -10.89 -9.47
N GLU A 92 6.86 -11.53 -9.41
CA GLU A 92 5.95 -11.66 -10.56
C GLU A 92 5.49 -10.29 -11.08
N ALA A 93 5.06 -9.38 -10.20
CA ALA A 93 4.63 -8.03 -10.59
C ALA A 93 5.76 -7.22 -11.24
N TYR A 94 7.00 -7.38 -10.77
CA TYR A 94 8.18 -6.79 -11.39
C TYR A 94 8.41 -7.36 -12.80
N GLN A 95 8.35 -8.68 -12.95
CA GLN A 95 8.50 -9.34 -14.25
C GLN A 95 7.40 -8.94 -15.25
N GLU A 96 6.15 -8.83 -14.79
CA GLU A 96 5.01 -8.45 -15.62
C GLU A 96 5.12 -6.99 -16.09
N THR A 97 5.55 -6.08 -15.20
CA THR A 97 5.79 -4.68 -15.57
C THR A 97 6.88 -4.54 -16.64
N MET A 98 7.94 -5.37 -16.56
CA MET A 98 9.00 -5.41 -17.57
C MET A 98 8.50 -5.97 -18.91
N ARG A 99 7.56 -6.92 -18.89
CA ARG A 99 6.92 -7.49 -20.10
C ARG A 99 5.94 -6.53 -20.78
N MET A 100 5.31 -5.64 -20.02
CA MET A 100 4.42 -4.61 -20.58
C MET A 100 5.16 -3.49 -21.32
N GLN A 101 6.48 -3.33 -21.12
CA GLN A 101 7.26 -2.23 -21.69
C GLN A 101 8.02 -2.59 -22.99
N VAL A 102 7.83 -3.79 -23.54
CA VAL A 102 8.40 -4.19 -24.84
C VAL A 102 7.37 -4.18 -25.96
#